data_AF-A0A960C0B3-F1
#
_entry.id   AF-A0A960C0B3-F1
#
_cell.length_a   1.000
_cell.length_b   1.000
_cell.length_c   1.000
_cell.angle_alpha   90.00
_cell.angle_beta   90.00
_cell.angle_gamma   90.00
#
_symmetry.space_group_name_H-M   'P 1'
#
loop_
_entity.id
_entity.type
_entity.pdbx_description
1 polymer ?
#
loop_
_entity_poly.entity_id
_entity_poly.type
_entity_poly.pdbx_seq_one_letter_code
_entity_poly.pdbx_strand_id
1 'polypeptide(L)'
;MKPFLVAVTIAGLLVNAAPATADPTDCVSPDGSACAVVDGDGASGAIPGGPSGTAGPGMVEGSIPGGPSGAVTPDQVSGCVPGVGCLDIPR
;
A
#
# COMPACT_ATOMS: atom_id res chain seq x y z
N MET A 1 26.94 -29.80 -44.43
CA MET A 1 25.99 -28.73 -44.08
C MET A 1 25.19 -29.22 -42.87
N LYS A 2 25.46 -28.73 -41.66
CA LYS A 2 24.71 -29.10 -40.45
C LYS A 2 23.51 -28.16 -40.33
N PRO A 3 22.26 -28.62 -40.40
CA PRO A 3 21.11 -27.76 -40.10
C PRO A 3 20.99 -27.58 -38.58
N PHE A 4 20.90 -26.31 -38.18
CA PHE A 4 20.76 -25.83 -36.81
C PHE A 4 19.34 -26.14 -36.30
N LEU A 5 19.25 -26.86 -35.18
CA LEU A 5 18.02 -27.16 -34.46
C LEU A 5 17.67 -25.93 -33.59
N VAL A 6 16.59 -25.21 -33.91
CA VAL A 6 16.02 -24.20 -33.01
C VAL A 6 15.02 -24.90 -32.11
N ALA A 7 15.42 -25.20 -30.88
CA ALA A 7 14.53 -25.71 -29.84
C ALA A 7 13.73 -24.54 -29.25
N VAL A 8 12.47 -24.39 -29.66
CA VAL A 8 11.50 -23.54 -28.95
C VAL A 8 11.02 -24.32 -27.74
N THR A 9 11.54 -23.97 -26.56
CA THR A 9 11.01 -24.42 -25.28
C THR A 9 9.74 -23.66 -24.96
N ILE A 10 8.59 -24.31 -25.15
CA ILE A 10 7.31 -23.84 -24.63
C ILE A 10 7.29 -24.21 -23.14
N ALA A 11 7.71 -23.29 -22.28
CA ALA A 11 7.49 -23.42 -20.85
C ALA A 11 6.01 -23.13 -20.57
N GLY A 12 5.26 -24.20 -20.33
CA GLY A 12 3.84 -24.14 -20.02
C GLY A 12 3.53 -23.39 -18.73
N LEU A 13 2.48 -22.57 -18.82
CA LEU A 13 1.35 -22.48 -17.90
C LEU A 13 1.56 -22.98 -16.46
N LEU A 14 1.92 -22.07 -15.56
CA LEU A 14 1.45 -22.04 -14.17
C LEU A 14 1.23 -20.56 -13.81
N VAL A 15 0.02 -20.05 -14.02
CA VAL A 15 -0.41 -18.77 -13.42
C VAL A 15 -0.61 -19.05 -11.94
N ASN A 16 0.47 -18.96 -11.17
CA ASN A 16 0.38 -18.64 -9.76
C ASN A 16 0.49 -17.12 -9.71
N ALA A 17 -0.63 -16.44 -9.45
CA ALA A 17 -0.61 -15.01 -9.22
C ALA A 17 0.20 -14.76 -7.94
N ALA A 18 1.50 -14.58 -8.11
CA ALA A 18 2.32 -13.93 -7.10
C ALA A 18 1.58 -12.64 -6.71
N PRO A 19 1.53 -12.26 -5.42
CA PRO A 19 1.07 -10.93 -5.08
C PRO A 19 1.92 -9.99 -5.93
N ALA A 20 1.27 -9.08 -6.65
CA ALA A 20 1.95 -8.01 -7.34
C ALA A 20 2.55 -7.11 -6.25
N THR A 21 3.68 -7.52 -5.68
CA THR A 21 4.58 -6.62 -4.99
C THR A 21 5.02 -5.68 -6.09
N ALA A 22 4.62 -4.41 -5.99
CA ALA A 22 5.28 -3.39 -6.79
C ALA A 22 6.77 -3.53 -6.48
N ASP A 23 7.56 -3.93 -7.48
CA ASP A 23 9.00 -3.84 -7.34
C ASP A 23 9.29 -2.35 -7.07
N PRO A 24 9.82 -1.98 -5.90
CA PRO A 24 9.92 -0.59 -5.45
C PRO A 24 10.79 0.26 -6.37
N THR A 25 11.50 -0.35 -7.32
CA THR A 25 12.36 0.29 -8.29
C THR A 25 11.59 1.10 -9.35
N ASP A 26 10.33 0.75 -9.64
CA ASP A 26 9.51 1.41 -10.69
C ASP A 26 8.35 2.27 -10.13
N CYS A 27 8.26 2.39 -8.81
CA CYS A 27 7.19 3.09 -8.12
C CYS A 27 7.76 4.37 -7.48
N VAL A 28 7.78 5.45 -8.27
CA VAL A 28 8.24 6.78 -7.89
C VAL A 28 7.06 7.76 -7.93
N SER A 29 6.85 8.49 -6.83
CA SER A 29 5.91 9.61 -6.80
C SER A 29 6.36 10.70 -7.79
N PRO A 30 5.46 11.53 -8.34
CA PRO A 30 5.81 12.60 -9.28
C PRO A 30 6.85 13.62 -8.77
N ASP A 31 7.11 13.66 -7.46
CA ASP A 31 8.11 14.50 -6.79
C ASP A 31 9.45 13.79 -6.54
N GLY A 32 9.62 12.54 -6.99
CA GLY A 32 10.85 11.75 -6.86
C GLY A 32 10.98 10.98 -5.53
N SER A 33 10.00 11.07 -4.63
CA SER A 33 9.98 10.26 -3.41
C SER A 33 9.62 8.80 -3.72
N ALA A 34 10.07 7.86 -2.88
CA ALA A 34 9.65 6.47 -2.98
C ALA A 34 8.12 6.39 -2.88
N CYS A 35 7.47 5.61 -3.74
CA CYS A 35 6.08 5.24 -3.48
C CYS A 35 5.98 4.60 -2.09
N ALA A 36 4.81 4.79 -1.48
CA ALA A 36 4.44 4.16 -0.22
C ALA A 36 5.03 2.74 -0.10
N VAL A 37 5.74 2.44 0.99
CA VAL A 37 6.28 1.10 1.24
C VAL A 37 5.10 0.15 1.37
N VAL A 38 4.84 -0.64 0.32
CA VAL A 38 3.84 -1.70 0.31
C VAL A 38 4.61 -3.01 0.40
N ASP A 39 4.61 -3.59 1.60
CA ASP A 39 5.24 -4.86 1.92
C ASP A 39 4.19 -5.88 2.38
N GLY A 40 4.62 -7.11 2.66
CA GLY A 40 3.75 -8.17 3.18
C GLY A 40 3.04 -7.80 4.51
N ASP A 41 3.58 -6.83 5.24
CA ASP A 41 3.07 -6.36 6.52
C ASP A 41 2.16 -5.12 6.41
N GLY A 42 1.99 -4.55 5.21
CA GLY A 42 1.09 -3.42 4.96
C GLY A 42 1.67 -2.34 4.04
N ALA A 43 0.95 -1.22 3.94
CA ALA A 43 1.27 -0.04 3.16
C ALA A 43 1.43 1.18 4.07
N SER A 44 2.42 2.06 3.84
CA SER A 44 2.47 3.38 4.50
C SER A 44 2.95 4.49 3.58
N GLY A 45 2.43 5.70 3.75
CA GLY A 45 2.80 6.85 2.92
C GLY A 45 2.55 8.18 3.63
N ALA A 46 3.30 9.19 3.22
CA ALA A 46 3.15 10.55 3.71
C ALA A 46 3.54 11.56 2.63
N ILE A 47 2.81 12.67 2.58
CA ILE A 47 3.16 13.84 1.77
C ILE A 47 3.77 14.90 2.72
N PRO A 48 4.95 15.48 2.41
CA PRO A 48 5.53 16.53 3.24
C PRO A 48 4.58 17.72 3.44
N GLY A 49 4.26 18.03 4.70
CA GLY A 49 3.28 19.07 5.08
C GLY A 49 1.82 18.72 4.74
N GLY A 50 1.57 17.53 4.20
CA GLY A 50 0.28 17.03 3.77
C GLY A 50 -0.15 15.77 4.53
N PRO A 51 -1.13 15.03 3.99
CA PRO A 51 -1.69 13.87 4.66
C PRO A 51 -0.70 12.70 4.77
N SER A 52 -0.93 11.86 5.76
CA SER A 52 -0.20 10.61 5.98
C SER A 52 -1.14 9.49 6.38
N GLY A 53 -0.71 8.25 6.17
CA GLY A 53 -1.46 7.09 6.62
C GLY A 53 -0.72 5.77 6.44
N THR A 54 -1.23 4.77 7.14
CA THR A 54 -0.72 3.40 7.18
C THR A 54 -1.90 2.43 7.15
N ALA A 55 -1.77 1.34 6.41
CA ALA A 55 -2.75 0.26 6.34
C ALA A 55 -2.04 -1.09 6.44
N GLY A 56 -2.32 -1.84 7.51
CA GLY A 56 -1.79 -3.18 7.74
C GLY A 56 -2.85 -4.13 8.31
N PRO A 57 -2.49 -5.41 8.54
CA PRO A 57 -3.45 -6.45 8.93
C PRO A 57 -4.23 -6.17 10.23
N GLY A 58 -3.63 -5.41 11.16
CA GLY A 58 -4.23 -5.10 12.45
C GLY A 58 -4.68 -3.65 12.61
N MET A 59 -4.37 -2.76 11.66
CA MET A 59 -4.71 -1.35 11.80
C MET A 59 -4.73 -0.64 10.45
N VAL A 60 -5.64 0.32 10.32
CA VAL A 60 -5.62 1.34 9.27
C VAL A 60 -5.73 2.68 9.96
N GLU A 61 -4.78 3.58 9.74
CA GLU A 61 -4.78 4.92 10.33
C GLU A 61 -4.41 5.97 9.28
N GLY A 62 -4.97 7.17 9.42
CA GLY A 62 -4.62 8.30 8.59
C GLY A 62 -4.89 9.63 9.26
N SER A 63 -4.17 10.64 8.82
CA SER A 63 -4.33 12.00 9.32
C SER A 63 -4.06 13.04 8.23
N ILE A 64 -4.76 14.17 8.34
CA ILE A 64 -4.52 15.36 7.53
C ILE A 64 -4.09 16.49 8.49
N PRO A 65 -2.94 17.16 8.28
CA PRO A 65 -2.54 18.29 9.10
C PRO A 65 -3.62 19.38 9.16
N GLY A 66 -4.05 19.73 10.38
CA GLY A 66 -5.15 20.69 10.60
C GLY A 66 -6.54 20.19 10.20
N GLY A 67 -6.64 18.97 9.68
CA GLY A 67 -7.86 18.33 9.22
C GLY A 67 -8.19 17.06 10.01
N PRO A 68 -9.03 16.19 9.45
CA PRO A 68 -9.49 14.99 10.14
C PRO A 68 -8.37 13.95 10.32
N SER A 69 -8.54 13.13 11.34
CA SER A 69 -7.76 11.93 11.59
C SER A 69 -8.66 10.77 11.99
N GLY A 70 -8.19 9.55 11.84
CA GLY A 70 -8.92 8.38 12.28
C GLY A 70 -8.13 7.10 12.15
N ALA A 71 -8.54 6.12 12.94
CA ALA A 71 -7.95 4.80 12.98
C ALA A 71 -9.03 3.72 13.04
N VAL A 72 -8.73 2.57 12.48
CA VAL A 72 -9.55 1.37 12.53
C VAL A 72 -8.68 0.21 12.97
N THR A 73 -9.09 -0.47 14.03
CA THR A 73 -8.55 -1.73 14.49
C THR A 73 -9.66 -2.81 14.44
N PRO A 74 -9.35 -4.09 14.69
CA PRO A 74 -10.36 -5.12 14.82
C PRO A 74 -11.43 -4.81 15.89
N ASP A 75 -11.03 -4.13 16.97
CA ASP A 75 -11.87 -3.92 18.16
C ASP A 75 -12.51 -2.52 18.20
N GLN A 76 -12.03 -1.56 17.38
CA GLN A 76 -12.45 -0.17 17.49
C GLN A 76 -12.36 0.58 16.15
N VAL A 77 -13.28 1.52 15.95
CA VAL A 77 -13.16 2.60 14.97
C VAL A 77 -13.09 3.92 15.72
N SER A 78 -12.09 4.75 15.41
CA SER A 78 -11.92 6.08 15.99
C SER A 78 -11.77 7.12 14.89
N GLY A 79 -12.32 8.32 15.11
CA GLY A 79 -12.15 9.44 14.20
C GLY A 79 -12.35 10.79 14.89
N CYS A 80 -11.56 11.77 14.49
CA CYS A 80 -11.64 13.15 14.95
C CYS A 80 -11.68 14.11 13.76
N VAL A 81 -12.59 15.07 13.82
CA VAL A 81 -12.65 16.20 12.88
C VAL A 81 -12.48 17.49 13.70
N PRO A 82 -11.40 18.27 13.49
CA PRO A 82 -11.21 19.54 14.17
C PRO A 82 -12.41 20.48 13.98
N GLY A 83 -12.86 21.08 15.08
CA GLY A 83 -14.01 22.00 15.09
C GLY A 83 -15.39 21.32 15.00
N VAL A 84 -15.45 19.99 14.83
CA VAL A 84 -16.72 19.23 14.82
C VAL A 84 -16.80 18.28 16.02
N GLY A 85 -15.74 17.49 16.27
CA GLY A 85 -15.69 16.56 17.39
C GLY A 85 -15.01 15.24 17.06
N CYS A 86 -14.92 14.37 18.07
CA CYS A 86 -14.35 13.03 17.97
C CYS A 86 -15.41 11.97 18.28
N LEU A 87 -15.26 10.80 17.66
CA LEU A 87 -16.12 9.66 17.87
C LEU A 87 -15.31 8.37 17.93
N ASP A 88 -15.59 7.58 18.97
CA ASP A 88 -15.02 6.25 19.19
C ASP A 88 -16.16 5.22 19.22
N ILE A 89 -16.07 4.21 18.36
CA ILE A 89 -17.06 3.15 18.20
C ILE A 89 -16.38 1.81 18.47
N PRO A 90 -16.64 1.16 19.62
CA PRO A 90 -16.17 -0.21 19.87
C PRO A 90 -16.90 -1.21 18.96
N ARG A 91 -16.25 -2.33 18.63
CA ARG A 91 -16.80 -3.44 17.85
C ARG A 91 -16.88 -4.75 18.62
#